data_AF-A0A2V9YR36-F1
#
_entry.id   AF-A0A2V9YR36-F1
#
_cell.length_a   1.000
_cell.length_b   1.000
_cell.length_c   1.000
_cell.angle_alpha   90.00
_cell.angle_beta   90.00
_cell.angle_gamma   90.00
#
_symmetry.space_group_name_H-M   'P 1'
#
loop_
_entity.id
_entity.type
_entity.pdbx_description
1 polymer ?
#
loop_
_entity_poly.entity_id
_entity_poly.type
_entity_poly.pdbx_seq_one_letter_code
_entity_poly.pdbx_strand_id
1 'polypeptide(L)'
;MSVTRTGWRARERAARRPPKPPPMITTRGVGLPSMGTLYKIALVSSESKTFPRDPPLKQASSFDRAGKHPETHSLQAKRVWTELAIVYGLIEAAIWTEDRTKLLWTVAATACALIFVFRRRPTLKELGLNLPPLKGTLWTLSAAAILAAGILLGGWIGGTWDPRHPTWPPVENPGLYAAWALVQQFLLQIFFYKRLEVALDNSRFAVLGAALLFSAAHIPNPWLVPATLLGGLVFCELFRRYRNLYPLGAAHALLGLAIAEALSVVLLRHMRVGIGYLDSH
;
A
#
# COMPACT_ATOMS: atom_id res chain seq x y z
N MET A 1 -39.53 -4.69 76.50
CA MET A 1 -38.81 -4.63 75.21
C MET A 1 -39.47 -5.59 74.24
N SER A 2 -40.12 -5.05 73.21
CA SER A 2 -40.98 -5.75 72.26
C SER A 2 -40.30 -6.03 70.90
N VAL A 3 -40.33 -7.31 70.54
CA VAL A 3 -40.44 -7.98 69.22
C VAL A 3 -40.40 -7.13 67.95
N THR A 4 -39.63 -7.57 66.94
CA THR A 4 -40.14 -7.72 65.55
C THR A 4 -39.57 -8.96 64.83
N ARG A 5 -40.44 -9.97 64.69
CA ARG A 5 -40.31 -11.12 63.78
C ARG A 5 -40.71 -10.66 62.36
N THR A 6 -39.77 -10.21 61.53
CA THR A 6 -40.08 -9.82 60.14
C THR A 6 -39.03 -10.22 59.10
N GLY A 7 -37.94 -10.90 59.48
CA GLY A 7 -36.88 -11.28 58.53
C GLY A 7 -37.03 -12.64 57.83
N TRP A 8 -37.78 -13.57 58.42
CA TRP A 8 -37.69 -14.99 58.01
C TRP A 8 -38.60 -15.36 56.83
N ARG A 9 -39.76 -14.71 56.67
CA ARG A 9 -40.74 -15.02 55.58
C ARG A 9 -40.41 -14.42 54.21
N ALA A 10 -39.31 -13.68 54.07
CA ALA A 10 -38.88 -13.10 52.80
C ALA A 10 -38.00 -14.06 51.98
N ARG A 11 -37.29 -14.99 52.62
CA ARG A 11 -36.32 -15.87 51.95
C ARG A 11 -36.97 -17.08 51.27
N GLU A 12 -38.12 -17.57 51.75
CA GLU A 12 -38.80 -18.73 51.14
C GLU A 12 -39.57 -18.40 49.84
N ARG A 13 -39.88 -17.13 49.57
CA ARG A 13 -40.58 -16.71 48.33
C ARG A 13 -39.66 -16.54 47.12
N ALA A 14 -38.36 -16.44 47.30
CA ALA A 14 -37.40 -16.33 46.21
C ALA A 14 -37.09 -17.68 45.53
N ALA A 15 -37.33 -18.81 46.21
CA ALA A 15 -36.98 -20.15 45.76
C ALA A 15 -38.08 -20.85 44.91
N ARG A 16 -39.21 -20.19 44.63
CA ARG A 16 -40.33 -20.75 43.84
C ARG A 16 -40.61 -20.01 42.53
N ARG A 17 -39.61 -19.33 41.95
CA ARG A 17 -39.75 -18.74 40.62
C ARG A 17 -39.30 -19.76 39.56
N PRO A 18 -40.15 -20.13 38.58
CA PRO A 18 -39.72 -20.99 37.49
C PRO A 18 -38.61 -20.29 36.66
N PRO A 19 -37.67 -21.05 36.08
CA PRO A 19 -36.60 -20.49 35.26
C PRO A 19 -37.18 -19.75 34.05
N LYS A 20 -36.60 -18.59 33.71
CA LYS A 20 -36.96 -17.86 32.50
C LYS A 20 -36.66 -18.73 31.27
N PRO A 21 -37.57 -18.82 30.30
CA PRO A 21 -37.29 -19.55 29.08
C PRO A 21 -36.12 -18.90 28.31
N PRO A 22 -35.29 -19.69 27.61
CA PRO A 22 -34.21 -19.16 26.79
C PRO A 22 -34.75 -18.24 25.69
N PRO A 23 -33.95 -17.24 25.25
CA PRO A 23 -34.38 -16.32 24.20
C PRO A 23 -34.64 -17.09 22.91
N MET A 24 -35.84 -16.88 22.36
CA MET A 24 -36.29 -17.45 21.10
C MET A 24 -35.52 -16.79 19.96
N ILE A 25 -34.57 -17.51 19.35
CA ILE A 25 -33.96 -17.10 18.07
C ILE A 25 -35.04 -17.25 17.01
N THR A 26 -35.65 -16.12 16.65
CA THR A 26 -36.44 -16.04 15.42
C THR A 26 -35.46 -15.91 14.27
N THR A 27 -35.31 -16.99 13.50
CA THR A 27 -34.70 -16.95 12.18
C THR A 27 -35.58 -16.08 11.26
N ARG A 28 -35.38 -14.76 11.30
CA ARG A 28 -35.77 -13.91 10.18
C ARG A 28 -34.90 -14.30 9.02
N GLY A 29 -35.52 -14.94 8.03
CA GLY A 29 -34.87 -15.36 6.80
C GLY A 29 -34.08 -14.21 6.18
N VAL A 30 -32.88 -14.55 5.72
CA VAL A 30 -32.17 -13.76 4.72
C VAL A 30 -33.03 -13.78 3.47
N GLY A 31 -33.94 -12.81 3.36
CA GLY A 31 -34.70 -12.60 2.13
C GLY A 31 -33.72 -12.20 1.04
N LEU A 32 -33.65 -13.01 -0.02
CA LEU A 32 -33.11 -12.53 -1.29
C LEU A 32 -33.83 -11.22 -1.65
N PRO A 33 -33.12 -10.18 -2.11
CA PRO A 33 -33.78 -8.98 -2.57
C PRO A 33 -34.78 -9.34 -3.67
N SER A 34 -36.03 -8.88 -3.52
CA SER A 34 -37.04 -9.06 -4.56
C SER A 34 -36.58 -8.42 -5.87
N MET A 35 -37.03 -8.97 -6.99
CA MET A 35 -36.68 -8.49 -8.35
C MET A 35 -36.91 -6.98 -8.55
N GLY A 36 -37.81 -6.35 -7.78
CA GLY A 36 -38.02 -4.90 -7.80
C GLY A 36 -36.86 -4.07 -7.22
N THR A 37 -36.13 -4.60 -6.24
CA THR A 37 -34.94 -3.94 -5.65
C THR A 37 -33.73 -4.05 -6.57
N LEU A 38 -33.59 -5.16 -7.30
CA LEU A 38 -32.57 -5.34 -8.33
C LEU A 38 -32.85 -4.47 -9.57
N TYR A 39 -34.11 -4.29 -9.96
CA TYR A 39 -34.50 -3.39 -11.06
C TYR A 39 -34.15 -1.92 -10.77
N LYS A 40 -34.33 -1.45 -9.52
CA LYS A 40 -33.93 -0.09 -9.11
C LYS A 40 -32.41 0.11 -9.05
N ILE A 41 -31.62 -0.93 -8.80
CA ILE A 41 -30.15 -0.84 -8.80
C ILE A 41 -29.60 -0.89 -10.24
N ALA A 42 -30.21 -1.67 -11.13
CA ALA A 42 -29.84 -1.72 -12.54
C ALA A 42 -30.16 -0.40 -13.28
N LEU A 43 -31.30 0.26 -12.97
CA LEU A 43 -31.66 1.55 -13.56
C LEU A 43 -30.76 2.72 -13.12
N VAL A 44 -30.16 2.65 -11.93
CA VAL A 44 -29.18 3.65 -11.46
C VAL A 44 -27.82 3.47 -12.14
N SER A 45 -27.59 2.35 -12.83
CA SER A 45 -26.34 2.06 -13.55
C SER A 45 -26.35 2.37 -15.06
N SER A 46 -27.50 2.76 -15.63
CA SER A 46 -27.63 3.11 -17.06
C SER A 46 -27.82 4.61 -17.33
N GLU A 47 -27.81 5.46 -16.30
CA GLU A 47 -27.77 6.91 -16.48
C GLU A 47 -26.38 7.32 -16.97
N SER A 48 -26.23 7.40 -18.30
CA SER A 48 -25.12 8.07 -18.95
C SER A 48 -25.01 9.49 -18.40
N LYS A 49 -23.88 9.80 -17.75
CA LYS A 49 -23.54 11.17 -17.36
C LYS A 49 -23.25 12.00 -18.62
N THR A 50 -24.30 12.46 -19.29
CA THR A 50 -24.25 13.58 -20.23
C THR A 50 -24.13 14.85 -19.41
N PHE A 51 -22.96 15.48 -19.48
CA PHE A 51 -22.73 16.81 -18.90
C PHE A 51 -23.53 17.87 -19.67
N PRO A 52 -24.00 18.95 -19.03
CA PRO A 52 -24.56 20.10 -19.72
C PRO A 52 -23.56 20.65 -20.74
N ARG A 53 -24.00 20.86 -21.98
CA ARG A 53 -23.24 21.65 -22.96
C ARG A 53 -23.32 23.12 -22.55
N ASP A 54 -22.18 23.76 -22.36
CA ASP A 54 -22.11 25.22 -22.30
C ASP A 54 -22.68 25.82 -23.58
N PRO A 55 -23.35 26.99 -23.53
CA PRO A 55 -23.76 27.71 -24.73
C PRO A 55 -22.51 28.06 -25.56
N PRO A 56 -22.62 28.13 -26.90
CA PRO A 56 -21.47 28.37 -27.76
C PRO A 56 -20.91 29.76 -27.46
N LEU A 57 -19.74 29.81 -26.81
CA LEU A 57 -18.94 31.01 -26.71
C LEU A 57 -18.46 31.37 -28.12
N LYS A 58 -18.77 32.61 -28.50
CA LYS A 58 -18.38 33.24 -29.76
C LYS A 58 -16.96 32.87 -30.15
N GLN A 59 -16.85 32.46 -31.40
CA GLN A 59 -15.63 32.30 -32.18
C GLN A 59 -14.76 33.56 -32.05
N ALA A 60 -13.82 33.55 -31.11
CA ALA A 60 -12.68 34.46 -31.11
C ALA A 60 -11.55 33.73 -31.82
N SER A 61 -11.31 34.14 -33.06
CA SER A 61 -10.10 33.83 -33.80
C SER A 61 -8.88 34.27 -33.01
N SER A 62 -8.06 33.33 -32.57
CA SER A 62 -6.63 33.56 -32.38
C SER A 62 -5.87 32.33 -32.87
N PHE A 63 -5.22 32.52 -34.01
CA PHE A 63 -3.97 31.85 -34.36
C PHE A 63 -3.09 31.76 -33.11
N ASP A 64 -2.95 30.56 -32.53
CA ASP A 64 -1.78 30.13 -31.75
C ASP A 64 -1.94 28.69 -31.21
N ARG A 65 -2.33 27.76 -32.09
CA ARG A 65 -2.03 26.35 -31.87
C ARG A 65 -0.73 26.00 -32.58
N ALA A 66 0.35 26.71 -32.19
CA ALA A 66 1.70 26.34 -32.56
C ALA A 66 1.94 24.90 -32.11
N GLY A 67 2.31 24.05 -33.05
CA GLY A 67 2.48 22.62 -32.85
C GLY A 67 3.45 22.33 -31.70
N LYS A 68 3.04 21.48 -30.77
CA LYS A 68 4.01 20.72 -29.98
C LYS A 68 4.78 19.85 -30.97
N HIS A 69 5.97 20.31 -31.37
CA HIS A 69 6.84 19.59 -32.31
C HIS A 69 7.04 18.15 -31.80
N PRO A 70 6.72 17.11 -32.59
CA PRO A 70 6.84 15.71 -32.18
C PRO A 70 8.25 15.34 -31.67
N GLU A 71 9.27 16.07 -32.13
CA GLU A 71 10.66 15.93 -31.65
C GLU A 71 10.81 16.21 -30.14
N THR A 72 10.15 17.24 -29.61
CA THR A 72 10.29 17.63 -28.19
C THR A 72 9.71 16.58 -27.24
N HIS A 73 8.59 15.97 -27.60
CA HIS A 73 7.99 14.84 -26.89
C HIS A 73 8.89 13.61 -26.91
N SER A 74 9.49 13.29 -28.07
CA SER A 74 10.40 12.14 -28.20
C SER A 74 11.68 12.30 -27.37
N LEU A 75 12.24 13.51 -27.30
CA LEU A 75 13.43 13.82 -26.50
C LEU A 75 13.13 13.74 -25.00
N GLN A 76 11.94 14.21 -24.58
CA GLN A 76 11.50 14.10 -23.20
C GLN A 76 11.31 12.63 -22.78
N ALA A 77 10.65 11.82 -23.61
CA ALA A 77 10.46 10.39 -23.36
C ALA A 77 11.80 9.66 -23.27
N LYS A 78 12.72 9.89 -24.23
CA LYS A 78 14.08 9.32 -24.20
C LYS A 78 14.80 9.65 -22.90
N ARG A 79 14.80 10.92 -22.48
CA ARG A 79 15.41 11.35 -21.22
C ARG A 79 14.82 10.62 -20.02
N VAL A 80 13.51 10.46 -19.96
CA VAL A 80 12.84 9.78 -18.85
C VAL A 80 13.23 8.29 -18.79
N TRP A 81 13.26 7.61 -19.93
CA TRP A 81 13.72 6.21 -20.01
C TRP A 81 15.19 6.07 -19.60
N THR A 82 16.05 6.99 -20.01
CA THR A 82 17.46 7.02 -19.55
C THR A 82 17.55 7.21 -18.03
N GLU A 83 16.77 8.13 -17.44
CA GLU A 83 16.74 8.33 -15.99
C GLU A 83 16.29 7.07 -15.23
N LEU A 84 15.26 6.38 -15.74
CA LEU A 84 14.77 5.12 -15.19
C LEU A 84 15.83 4.03 -15.25
N ALA A 85 16.46 3.84 -16.42
CA ALA A 85 17.47 2.80 -16.63
C ALA A 85 18.71 3.01 -15.74
N ILE A 86 19.20 4.26 -15.63
CA ILE A 86 20.38 4.57 -14.80
C ILE A 86 20.09 4.27 -13.32
N VAL A 87 19.01 4.81 -12.76
CA VAL A 87 18.75 4.65 -11.32
C VAL A 87 18.38 3.21 -11.00
N TYR A 88 17.59 2.55 -11.84
CA TYR A 88 17.27 1.13 -11.65
C TYR A 88 18.52 0.26 -11.74
N GLY A 89 19.39 0.48 -12.74
CA GLY A 89 20.64 -0.26 -12.89
C GLY A 89 21.60 -0.07 -11.71
N LEU A 90 21.69 1.13 -11.13
CA LEU A 90 22.48 1.37 -9.92
C LEU A 90 21.90 0.66 -8.69
N ILE A 91 20.57 0.60 -8.58
CA ILE A 91 19.90 -0.15 -7.50
C ILE A 91 20.18 -1.65 -7.65
N GLU A 92 20.01 -2.21 -8.85
CA GLU A 92 20.34 -3.61 -9.12
C GLU A 92 21.82 -3.90 -8.83
N ALA A 93 22.74 -3.03 -9.25
CA ALA A 93 24.15 -3.17 -8.92
C ALA A 93 24.40 -3.20 -7.40
N ALA A 94 23.67 -2.38 -6.62
CA ALA A 94 23.75 -2.43 -5.15
C ALA A 94 23.13 -3.70 -4.56
N ILE A 95 22.07 -4.23 -5.15
CA ILE A 95 21.38 -5.45 -4.69
C ILE A 95 22.20 -6.72 -4.97
N TRP A 96 22.93 -6.74 -6.10
CA TRP A 96 23.70 -7.90 -6.58
C TRP A 96 25.19 -7.83 -6.28
N THR A 97 25.63 -6.94 -5.38
CA THR A 97 27.02 -6.87 -4.92
C THR A 97 27.08 -6.82 -3.40
N GLU A 98 28.27 -7.07 -2.84
CA GLU A 98 28.51 -7.09 -1.40
C GLU A 98 29.53 -6.03 -0.95
N ASP A 99 29.71 -5.94 0.38
CA ASP A 99 30.71 -5.12 1.05
C ASP A 99 30.75 -3.64 0.62
N ARG A 100 31.96 -3.11 0.40
CA ARG A 100 32.19 -1.71 0.02
C ARG A 100 31.56 -1.39 -1.32
N THR A 101 31.51 -2.35 -2.23
CA THR A 101 30.92 -2.19 -3.57
C THR A 101 29.42 -1.92 -3.46
N LYS A 102 28.71 -2.69 -2.63
CA LYS A 102 27.30 -2.44 -2.30
C LYS A 102 27.07 -1.03 -1.75
N LEU A 103 27.90 -0.60 -0.81
CA LEU A 103 27.78 0.74 -0.22
C LEU A 103 27.97 1.83 -1.29
N LEU A 104 29.00 1.70 -2.13
CA LEU A 104 29.27 2.63 -3.23
C LEU A 104 28.08 2.74 -4.19
N TRP A 105 27.54 1.62 -4.65
CA TRP A 105 26.37 1.61 -5.52
C TRP A 105 25.12 2.15 -4.85
N THR A 106 24.91 1.87 -3.57
CA THR A 106 23.79 2.41 -2.78
C THR A 106 23.86 3.93 -2.68
N VAL A 107 25.04 4.47 -2.39
CA VAL A 107 25.28 5.93 -2.34
C VAL A 107 25.09 6.54 -3.72
N ALA A 108 25.64 5.92 -4.77
CA ALA A 108 25.49 6.39 -6.15
C ALA A 108 24.03 6.40 -6.60
N ALA A 109 23.28 5.32 -6.36
CA ALA A 109 21.85 5.21 -6.66
C ALA A 109 21.05 6.29 -5.94
N THR A 110 21.30 6.47 -4.64
CA THR A 110 20.62 7.46 -3.81
C THR A 110 20.91 8.88 -4.30
N ALA A 111 22.18 9.23 -4.48
CA ALA A 111 22.59 10.54 -4.97
C ALA A 111 21.99 10.82 -6.36
N CYS A 112 22.07 9.86 -7.28
CA CYS A 112 21.52 10.00 -8.63
C CYS A 112 20.00 10.23 -8.61
N ALA A 113 19.26 9.41 -7.86
CA ALA A 113 17.81 9.54 -7.70
C ALA A 113 17.42 10.91 -7.12
N LEU A 114 18.11 11.34 -6.06
CA LEU A 114 17.86 12.65 -5.43
C LEU A 114 18.18 13.79 -6.39
N ILE A 115 19.33 13.79 -7.08
CA ILE A 115 19.68 14.80 -8.09
C ILE A 115 18.60 14.88 -9.16
N PHE A 116 18.14 13.73 -9.66
CA PHE A 116 17.14 13.67 -10.72
C PHE A 116 15.75 14.16 -10.27
N VAL A 117 15.37 13.92 -9.02
CA VAL A 117 14.14 14.44 -8.43
C VAL A 117 14.26 15.95 -8.17
N PHE A 118 15.30 16.38 -7.45
CA PHE A 118 15.41 17.73 -6.93
C PHE A 118 15.94 18.76 -7.93
N ARG A 119 16.58 18.36 -9.05
CA ARG A 119 16.96 19.32 -10.11
C ARG A 119 15.76 20.04 -10.72
N ARG A 120 14.56 19.49 -10.61
CA ARG A 120 13.31 20.11 -11.06
C ARG A 120 12.66 21.01 -10.01
N ARG A 121 13.25 21.12 -8.81
CA ARG A 121 12.74 21.87 -7.66
C ARG A 121 11.26 21.56 -7.36
N PRO A 122 10.91 20.28 -7.13
CA PRO A 122 9.53 19.86 -6.94
C PRO A 122 8.93 20.48 -5.69
N THR A 123 7.64 20.78 -5.73
CA THR A 123 6.89 21.25 -4.56
C THR A 123 6.64 20.10 -3.58
N LEU A 124 6.40 20.41 -2.29
CA LEU A 124 6.04 19.38 -1.29
C LEU A 124 4.79 18.57 -1.70
N LYS A 125 3.84 19.23 -2.37
CA LYS A 125 2.64 18.58 -2.93
C LYS A 125 2.99 17.58 -4.02
N GLU A 126 3.95 17.91 -4.89
CA GLU A 126 4.42 16.99 -5.93
C GLU A 126 5.21 15.79 -5.39
N LEU A 127 5.84 15.97 -4.23
CA LEU A 127 6.53 14.92 -3.48
C LEU A 127 5.55 14.09 -2.60
N GLY A 128 4.29 14.50 -2.51
CA GLY A 128 3.31 13.88 -1.61
C GLY A 128 3.63 14.05 -0.12
N LEU A 129 4.37 15.10 0.22
CA LEU A 129 4.79 15.45 1.59
C LEU A 129 3.88 16.52 2.24
N ASN A 130 2.69 16.74 1.67
CA ASN A 130 1.67 17.60 2.28
C ASN A 130 0.89 16.86 3.38
N LEU A 131 0.03 17.60 4.09
CA LEU A 131 -0.94 17.01 5.01
C LEU A 131 -1.82 15.99 4.27
N PRO A 132 -1.93 14.75 4.75
CA PRO A 132 -2.66 13.72 4.05
C PRO A 132 -4.18 13.89 4.22
N PRO A 133 -4.98 13.56 3.19
CA PRO A 133 -6.43 13.55 3.33
C PRO A 133 -6.87 12.47 4.32
N LEU A 134 -7.66 12.84 5.34
CA LEU A 134 -8.08 11.93 6.42
C LEU A 134 -8.66 10.62 5.90
N LYS A 135 -9.55 10.69 4.89
CA LYS A 135 -10.16 9.52 4.26
C LYS A 135 -9.12 8.58 3.65
N GLY A 136 -8.14 9.13 2.91
CA GLY A 136 -7.08 8.35 2.28
C GLY A 136 -6.17 7.69 3.31
N THR A 137 -5.81 8.43 4.35
CA THR A 137 -5.04 7.91 5.49
C THR A 137 -5.77 6.78 6.19
N LEU A 138 -7.02 7.00 6.60
CA LEU A 138 -7.81 6.00 7.32
C LEU A 138 -7.96 4.73 6.51
N TRP A 139 -8.33 4.84 5.22
CA TRP A 139 -8.47 3.68 4.34
C TRP A 139 -7.15 2.91 4.17
N THR A 140 -6.05 3.62 3.94
CA THR A 140 -4.74 3.01 3.72
C THR A 140 -4.26 2.28 4.98
N LEU A 141 -4.33 2.95 6.13
CA LEU A 141 -3.84 2.38 7.39
C LEU A 141 -4.76 1.28 7.93
N SER A 142 -6.08 1.41 7.79
CA SER A 142 -7.00 0.36 8.24
C SER A 142 -6.88 -0.90 7.39
N ALA A 143 -6.79 -0.76 6.05
CA ALA A 143 -6.56 -1.89 5.16
C ALA A 143 -5.22 -2.57 5.45
N ALA A 144 -4.15 -1.79 5.67
CA ALA A 144 -2.85 -2.32 6.05
C ALA A 144 -2.89 -3.04 7.40
N ALA A 145 -3.58 -2.49 8.40
CA ALA A 145 -3.72 -3.10 9.72
C ALA A 145 -4.51 -4.42 9.68
N ILE A 146 -5.63 -4.45 8.93
CA ILE A 146 -6.42 -5.69 8.74
C ILE A 146 -5.58 -6.75 8.05
N LEU A 147 -4.85 -6.38 6.99
CA LEU A 147 -4.00 -7.31 6.26
C LEU A 147 -2.82 -7.79 7.13
N ALA A 148 -2.16 -6.90 7.88
CA ALA A 148 -1.11 -7.25 8.83
C ALA A 148 -1.62 -8.24 9.89
N ALA A 149 -2.81 -7.99 10.47
CA ALA A 149 -3.44 -8.91 11.40
C ALA A 149 -3.73 -10.28 10.77
N GLY A 150 -4.20 -10.31 9.52
CA GLY A 150 -4.40 -11.55 8.76
C GLY A 150 -3.10 -12.32 8.50
N ILE A 151 -2.01 -11.61 8.16
CA ILE A 151 -0.67 -12.20 7.96
C ILE A 151 -0.17 -12.82 9.26
N LEU A 152 -0.23 -12.08 10.37
CA LEU A 152 0.18 -12.56 11.70
C LEU A 152 -0.67 -13.77 12.15
N LEU A 153 -1.99 -13.71 11.97
CA LEU A 153 -2.88 -14.83 12.29
C LEU A 153 -2.58 -16.06 11.43
N GLY A 154 -2.33 -15.87 10.13
CA GLY A 154 -1.92 -16.93 9.23
C GLY A 154 -0.62 -17.59 9.65
N GLY A 155 0.38 -16.79 10.04
CA GLY A 155 1.64 -17.29 10.57
C GLY A 155 1.49 -18.05 11.89
N TRP A 156 0.62 -17.58 12.79
CA TRP A 156 0.30 -18.27 14.04
C TRP A 156 -0.40 -19.62 13.80
N ILE A 157 -1.43 -19.66 12.94
CA ILE A 157 -2.14 -20.91 12.59
C ILE A 157 -1.20 -21.88 11.87
N GLY A 158 -0.35 -21.38 10.98
CA GLY A 158 0.63 -22.17 10.23
C GLY A 158 1.84 -22.62 11.04
N GLY A 159 2.01 -22.15 12.29
CA GLY A 159 3.18 -22.44 13.11
C GLY A 159 4.49 -21.90 12.54
N THR A 160 4.44 -20.91 11.64
CA THR A 160 5.61 -20.31 10.99
C THR A 160 6.15 -19.09 11.72
N TRP A 161 5.51 -18.70 12.82
CA TRP A 161 5.96 -17.59 13.65
C TRP A 161 7.34 -17.91 14.24
N ASP A 162 8.30 -17.03 13.97
CA ASP A 162 9.63 -17.12 14.54
C ASP A 162 10.01 -15.79 15.22
N PRO A 163 9.72 -15.63 16.53
CA PRO A 163 9.99 -14.39 17.25
C PRO A 163 11.48 -14.07 17.44
N ARG A 164 12.40 -14.95 17.00
CA ARG A 164 13.84 -14.90 17.29
C ARG A 164 14.63 -14.63 16.00
N HIS A 165 14.57 -13.40 15.51
CA HIS A 165 15.40 -12.99 14.38
C HIS A 165 16.66 -12.25 14.84
N PRO A 166 17.85 -12.83 14.71
CA PRO A 166 19.07 -12.07 14.89
C PRO A 166 19.35 -11.32 13.58
N THR A 167 19.35 -10.00 13.65
CA THR A 167 20.04 -9.05 12.73
C THR A 167 19.36 -8.52 11.44
N TRP A 168 18.44 -9.21 10.75
CA TRP A 168 17.81 -8.64 9.53
C TRP A 168 16.43 -9.25 9.14
N PRO A 169 15.42 -8.46 8.71
CA PRO A 169 15.36 -6.99 8.84
C PRO A 169 15.52 -6.60 10.32
N PRO A 170 15.95 -5.39 10.66
CA PRO A 170 16.19 -5.00 12.04
C PRO A 170 14.84 -4.81 12.75
N VAL A 171 14.15 -5.91 13.06
CA VAL A 171 12.88 -5.90 13.81
C VAL A 171 13.11 -5.34 15.21
N GLU A 172 14.33 -5.50 15.73
CA GLU A 172 14.82 -4.85 16.96
C GLU A 172 14.84 -3.31 16.86
N ASN A 173 14.87 -2.74 15.65
CA ASN A 173 14.78 -1.31 15.41
C ASN A 173 13.69 -0.99 14.37
N PRO A 174 12.41 -1.02 14.78
CA PRO A 174 11.28 -0.79 13.88
C PRO A 174 11.30 0.63 13.28
N GLY A 175 11.93 1.60 13.97
CA GLY A 175 12.12 2.96 13.46
C GLY A 175 13.05 3.00 12.24
N LEU A 176 14.16 2.27 12.29
CA LEU A 176 15.08 2.14 11.16
C LEU A 176 14.39 1.42 9.98
N TYR A 177 13.64 0.35 10.26
CA TYR A 177 12.85 -0.33 9.22
C TYR A 177 11.79 0.60 8.60
N ALA A 178 11.09 1.40 9.41
CA ALA A 178 10.11 2.36 8.90
C ALA A 178 10.76 3.46 8.04
N ALA A 179 11.94 3.95 8.41
CA ALA A 179 12.72 4.87 7.59
C ALA A 179 13.12 4.21 6.26
N TRP A 180 13.55 2.95 6.29
CA TRP A 180 13.86 2.17 5.09
C TRP A 180 12.64 1.96 4.19
N ALA A 181 11.48 1.62 4.76
CA ALA A 181 10.22 1.49 4.02
C ALA A 181 9.79 2.81 3.36
N LEU A 182 10.02 3.95 4.02
CA LEU A 182 9.79 5.29 3.45
C LEU A 182 10.72 5.58 2.26
N VAL A 183 12.00 5.21 2.34
CA VAL A 183 12.93 5.35 1.20
C VAL A 183 12.46 4.52 0.01
N GLN A 184 12.03 3.28 0.25
CA GLN A 184 11.47 2.43 -0.80
C GLN A 184 10.20 3.03 -1.42
N GLN A 185 9.28 3.56 -0.60
CA GLN A 185 8.09 4.25 -1.12
C GLN A 185 8.45 5.53 -1.86
N PHE A 186 9.46 6.28 -1.42
CA PHE A 186 9.93 7.46 -2.15
C PHE A 186 10.42 7.08 -3.54
N LEU A 187 11.28 6.06 -3.65
CA LEU A 187 11.77 5.58 -4.94
C LEU A 187 10.60 5.07 -5.81
N LEU A 188 9.75 4.20 -5.27
CA LEU A 188 8.63 3.63 -6.00
C LEU A 188 7.66 4.72 -6.53
N GLN A 189 7.19 5.60 -5.65
CA GLN A 189 6.14 6.55 -5.97
C GLN A 189 6.66 7.83 -6.64
N ILE A 190 7.72 8.43 -6.08
CA ILE A 190 8.20 9.75 -6.49
C ILE A 190 9.20 9.65 -7.64
N PHE A 191 10.04 8.61 -7.63
CA PHE A 191 11.00 8.40 -8.70
C PHE A 191 10.40 7.62 -9.87
N PHE A 192 10.05 6.35 -9.67
CA PHE A 192 9.67 5.42 -10.74
C PHE A 192 8.27 5.68 -11.29
N TYR A 193 7.23 5.63 -10.45
CA TYR A 193 5.85 5.79 -10.89
C TYR A 193 5.61 7.10 -11.65
N LYS A 194 6.04 8.25 -11.08
CA LYS A 194 5.87 9.56 -11.75
C LYS A 194 6.59 9.66 -13.09
N ARG A 195 7.74 9.00 -13.24
CA ARG A 195 8.48 8.96 -14.52
C ARG A 195 7.79 8.07 -15.53
N LEU A 196 7.34 6.89 -15.11
CA LEU A 196 6.56 5.99 -15.97
C LEU A 196 5.24 6.63 -16.40
N GLU A 197 4.59 7.41 -15.53
CA GLU A 197 3.37 8.16 -15.86
C GLU A 197 3.61 9.14 -17.01
N VAL A 198 4.77 9.82 -17.02
CA VAL A 198 5.18 10.71 -18.11
C VAL A 198 5.61 9.94 -19.36
N ALA A 199 6.37 8.85 -19.22
CA ALA A 199 6.93 8.11 -20.35
C ALA A 199 5.86 7.31 -21.13
N LEU A 200 4.85 6.80 -20.43
CA LEU A 200 3.80 5.96 -21.00
C LEU A 200 2.53 6.76 -21.33
N ASP A 201 2.44 8.02 -20.87
CA ASP A 201 1.23 8.85 -20.94
C ASP A 201 -0.04 8.12 -20.46
N ASN A 202 0.11 7.20 -19.51
CA ASN A 202 -0.96 6.35 -19.02
C ASN A 202 -0.68 5.91 -17.58
N SER A 203 -1.40 6.52 -16.63
CA SER A 203 -1.20 6.25 -15.20
C SER A 203 -1.44 4.78 -14.81
N ARG A 204 -2.32 4.04 -15.49
CA ARG A 204 -2.60 2.63 -15.16
C ARG A 204 -1.45 1.72 -15.61
N PHE A 205 -0.91 1.94 -16.80
CA PHE A 205 0.30 1.23 -17.21
C PHE A 205 1.52 1.64 -16.39
N ALA A 206 1.58 2.89 -15.92
CA ALA A 206 2.62 3.32 -14.98
C ALA A 206 2.53 2.62 -13.62
N VAL A 207 1.33 2.37 -13.09
CA VAL A 207 1.13 1.52 -11.89
C VAL A 207 1.70 0.12 -12.13
N LEU A 208 1.34 -0.51 -13.24
CA LEU A 208 1.82 -1.85 -13.58
C LEU A 208 3.34 -1.87 -13.74
N GLY A 209 3.92 -0.94 -14.51
CA GLY A 209 5.36 -0.86 -14.74
C GLY A 209 6.15 -0.60 -13.45
N ALA A 210 5.68 0.28 -12.59
CA ALA A 210 6.33 0.57 -11.31
C ALA A 210 6.29 -0.66 -10.37
N ALA A 211 5.15 -1.36 -10.32
CA ALA A 211 5.01 -2.58 -9.55
C ALA A 211 5.90 -3.71 -10.06
N LEU A 212 6.04 -3.85 -11.39
CA LEU A 212 6.94 -4.84 -12.01
C LEU A 212 8.41 -4.54 -11.69
N LEU A 213 8.86 -3.28 -11.79
CA LEU A 213 10.23 -2.90 -11.40
C LEU A 213 10.46 -3.15 -9.91
N PHE A 214 9.49 -2.82 -9.06
CA PHE A 214 9.60 -3.10 -7.62
C PHE A 214 9.71 -4.60 -7.34
N SER A 215 8.87 -5.40 -8.00
CA SER A 215 8.91 -6.87 -7.90
C SER A 215 10.22 -7.46 -8.38
N ALA A 216 10.73 -7.01 -9.53
CA ALA A 216 11.99 -7.47 -10.10
C ALA A 216 13.19 -7.18 -9.18
N ALA A 217 13.22 -6.02 -8.51
CA ALA A 217 14.27 -5.69 -7.53
C ALA A 217 14.28 -6.61 -6.29
N HIS A 218 13.25 -7.45 -6.09
CA HIS A 218 13.18 -8.41 -4.99
C HIS A 218 13.55 -9.84 -5.39
N ILE A 219 13.94 -10.06 -6.65
CA ILE A 219 14.49 -11.33 -7.11
C ILE A 219 15.76 -11.66 -6.32
N PRO A 220 16.03 -12.94 -6.01
CA PRO A 220 15.27 -14.14 -6.37
C PRO A 220 14.30 -14.63 -5.28
N ASN A 221 13.92 -13.80 -4.31
CA ASN A 221 13.12 -14.24 -3.17
C ASN A 221 11.68 -14.60 -3.61
N PRO A 222 11.28 -15.90 -3.61
CA PRO A 222 10.04 -16.36 -4.21
C PRO A 222 8.78 -15.90 -3.47
N TRP A 223 8.92 -15.44 -2.23
CA TRP A 223 7.83 -14.91 -1.43
C TRP A 223 7.73 -13.39 -1.53
N LEU A 224 8.88 -12.70 -1.52
CA LEU A 224 8.89 -11.25 -1.65
C LEU A 224 8.51 -10.80 -3.06
N VAL A 225 8.95 -11.48 -4.12
CA VAL A 225 8.62 -11.12 -5.52
C VAL A 225 7.11 -10.96 -5.74
N PRO A 226 6.25 -11.95 -5.42
CA PRO A 226 4.80 -11.78 -5.56
C PRO A 226 4.21 -10.79 -4.55
N ALA A 227 4.71 -10.77 -3.30
CA ALA A 227 4.23 -9.83 -2.28
C ALA A 227 4.47 -8.38 -2.67
N THR A 228 5.64 -8.06 -3.23
CA THR A 228 6.02 -6.72 -3.69
C THR A 228 5.36 -6.37 -5.01
N LEU A 229 5.04 -7.34 -5.88
CA LEU A 229 4.20 -7.08 -7.04
C LEU A 229 2.80 -6.61 -6.62
N LEU A 230 2.13 -7.37 -5.74
CA LEU A 230 0.80 -7.02 -5.24
C LEU A 230 0.82 -5.72 -4.43
N GLY A 231 1.80 -5.58 -3.54
CA GLY A 231 2.02 -4.37 -2.76
C GLY A 231 2.29 -3.16 -3.65
N GLY A 232 3.13 -3.30 -4.68
CA GLY A 232 3.43 -2.25 -5.66
C GLY A 232 2.19 -1.80 -6.41
N LEU A 233 1.36 -2.73 -6.89
CA LEU A 233 0.09 -2.41 -7.55
C LEU A 233 -0.84 -1.60 -6.63
N VAL A 234 -1.01 -2.05 -5.39
CA VAL A 234 -1.88 -1.39 -4.42
C VAL A 234 -1.33 -0.03 -4.01
N PHE A 235 -0.05 0.06 -3.64
CA PHE A 235 0.55 1.31 -3.18
C PHE A 235 0.63 2.36 -4.29
N CYS A 236 0.99 1.98 -5.52
CA CYS A 236 0.98 2.91 -6.65
C CYS A 236 -0.45 3.38 -6.99
N GLU A 237 -1.46 2.51 -6.90
CA GLU A 237 -2.85 2.92 -7.10
C GLU A 237 -3.36 3.86 -5.99
N LEU A 238 -2.99 3.60 -4.73
CA LEU A 238 -3.30 4.49 -3.62
C LEU A 238 -2.57 5.83 -3.75
N PHE A 239 -1.30 5.82 -4.16
CA PHE A 239 -0.54 7.04 -4.45
C PHE A 239 -1.17 7.83 -5.59
N ARG A 240 -1.60 7.16 -6.66
CA ARG A 240 -2.30 7.81 -7.78
C ARG A 240 -3.58 8.52 -7.33
N ARG A 241 -4.32 7.94 -6.38
CA ARG A 241 -5.59 8.50 -5.85
C ARG A 241 -5.40 9.59 -4.82
N TYR A 242 -4.49 9.39 -3.86
CA TYR A 242 -4.37 10.25 -2.66
C TYR A 242 -3.10 11.09 -2.63
N ARG A 243 -2.10 10.77 -3.46
CA ARG A 243 -0.80 11.46 -3.62
C ARG A 243 -0.17 11.86 -2.29
N ASN A 244 -0.05 10.90 -1.38
CA ASN A 244 0.60 11.13 -0.10
C ASN A 244 1.52 9.99 0.30
N LEU A 245 2.74 10.32 0.73
CA LEU A 245 3.78 9.35 1.00
C LEU A 245 3.70 8.79 2.44
N TYR A 246 3.25 9.61 3.40
CA TYR A 246 3.22 9.22 4.81
C TYR A 246 2.36 7.97 5.11
N PRO A 247 1.08 7.89 4.70
CA PRO A 247 0.27 6.72 4.99
C PRO A 247 0.76 5.49 4.23
N LEU A 248 1.38 5.66 3.05
CA LEU A 248 1.96 4.55 2.29
C LEU A 248 3.23 4.01 2.96
N GLY A 249 4.11 4.89 3.45
CA GLY A 249 5.30 4.50 4.20
C GLY A 249 4.95 3.76 5.49
N ALA A 250 3.98 4.27 6.25
CA ALA A 250 3.50 3.62 7.46
C ALA A 250 2.82 2.26 7.16
N ALA A 251 1.98 2.18 6.13
CA ALA A 251 1.38 0.92 5.70
C ALA A 251 2.43 -0.10 5.23
N HIS A 252 3.44 0.34 4.48
CA HIS A 252 4.56 -0.51 4.07
C HIS A 252 5.34 -1.03 5.28
N ALA A 253 5.71 -0.15 6.21
CA ALA A 253 6.42 -0.54 7.42
C ALA A 253 5.63 -1.58 8.23
N LEU A 254 4.32 -1.35 8.42
CA LEU A 254 3.44 -2.26 9.14
C LEU A 254 3.34 -3.64 8.49
N LEU A 255 3.10 -3.68 7.17
CA LEU A 255 2.99 -4.94 6.43
C LEU A 255 4.32 -5.68 6.36
N GLY A 256 5.42 -4.95 6.16
CA GLY A 256 6.75 -5.52 6.10
C GLY A 256 7.20 -6.13 7.42
N LEU A 257 6.92 -5.47 8.55
CA LEU A 257 7.15 -6.04 9.88
C LEU A 257 6.25 -7.25 10.15
N ALA A 258 4.97 -7.19 9.76
CA ALA A 258 4.07 -8.33 9.91
C ALA A 258 4.52 -9.56 9.10
N ILE A 259 5.01 -9.35 7.87
CA ILE A 259 5.60 -10.40 7.03
C ILE A 259 6.85 -10.97 7.68
N ALA A 260 7.74 -10.10 8.18
CA ALA A 260 8.98 -10.52 8.84
C ALA A 260 8.70 -11.40 10.05
N GLU A 261 7.72 -11.05 10.89
CA GLU A 261 7.33 -11.80 12.09
C GLU A 261 6.56 -13.10 11.79
N ALA A 262 5.64 -13.07 10.81
CA ALA A 262 4.71 -14.17 10.59
C ALA A 262 5.32 -15.36 9.83
N LEU A 263 6.34 -15.13 9.01
CA LEU A 263 6.91 -16.13 8.12
C LEU A 263 8.31 -16.52 8.61
N SER A 264 8.56 -17.82 8.70
CA SER A 264 9.80 -18.34 9.27
C SER A 264 11.03 -17.94 8.45
N VAL A 265 12.19 -17.89 9.11
CA VAL A 265 13.49 -17.63 8.47
C VAL A 265 13.76 -18.60 7.31
N VAL A 266 13.31 -19.84 7.42
CA VAL A 266 13.46 -20.87 6.38
C VAL A 266 12.73 -20.48 5.09
N LEU A 267 11.56 -19.84 5.21
CA LEU A 267 10.78 -19.41 4.05
C LEU A 267 11.27 -18.07 3.51
N LEU A 268 11.44 -17.06 4.35
CA LEU A 268 11.73 -15.69 3.92
C LEU A 268 13.21 -15.37 3.73
N ARG A 269 14.13 -16.21 4.24
CA ARG A 269 15.58 -15.94 4.29
C ARG A 269 15.89 -14.51 4.73
N HIS A 270 15.34 -14.09 5.88
CA HIS A 270 15.51 -12.74 6.43
C HIS A 270 15.03 -11.60 5.50
N MET A 271 14.08 -11.87 4.61
CA MET A 271 13.67 -10.94 3.56
C MET A 271 14.83 -10.44 2.70
N ARG A 272 15.88 -11.26 2.54
CA ARG A 272 17.02 -10.94 1.67
C ARG A 272 16.62 -11.03 0.21
N VAL A 273 17.32 -10.26 -0.61
CA VAL A 273 17.14 -10.12 -2.06
C VAL A 273 18.53 -10.06 -2.71
N GLY A 274 18.60 -10.28 -4.02
CA GLY A 274 19.86 -10.29 -4.75
C GLY A 274 20.86 -11.33 -4.25
N ILE A 275 22.14 -10.94 -4.20
CA ILE A 275 23.23 -11.83 -3.80
C ILE A 275 23.06 -12.32 -2.35
N GLY A 276 22.57 -11.45 -1.46
CA GLY A 276 22.35 -11.82 -0.06
C GLY A 276 21.30 -12.92 0.13
N TYR A 277 20.37 -13.12 -0.81
CA TYR A 277 19.45 -14.25 -0.76
C TYR A 277 20.16 -15.57 -1.13
N LEU A 278 21.04 -15.51 -2.14
CA LEU A 278 21.79 -16.68 -2.61
C LEU A 278 22.81 -17.15 -1.56
N ASP A 279 23.47 -16.21 -0.90
CA ASP A 279 24.53 -16.49 0.07
C ASP A 279 23.98 -16.81 1.48
N SER A 280 22.69 -16.57 1.70
CA SER A 280 22.02 -17.00 2.92
C SER A 280 21.72 -18.50 2.89
N HIS A 281 22.51 -19.27 3.66
CA HIS A 281 22.29 -20.69 3.96
C HIS A 281 21.31 -20.89 5.11
#